data_AF-K0BD51-F1
#
_entry.id   AF-K0BD51-F1
#
_cell.length_a   1.000
_cell.length_b   1.000
_cell.length_c   1.000
_cell.angle_alpha   90.00
_cell.angle_beta   90.00
_cell.angle_gamma   90.00
#
_symmetry.space_group_name_H-M   'P 1'
#
loop_
_entity.id
_entity.type
_entity.pdbx_description
1 polymer ?
#
loop_
_entity_poly.entity_id
_entity_poly.type
_entity_poly.pdbx_seq_one_letter_code
_entity_poly.pdbx_strand_id
1 'polypeptide(L)'
;MSLTIATCKHKITEIEGEQVCKDCGRVLGYNEVASINDKNSHNIGMFGFSEYYFIASKMAKNLNLPQFAIQTIIQTSIKLRKKNISKKHAMLFATIYACRIHEIPRLLEDIFLELENSSGKKVRRSEKSLLRSLNKISKKINEEKFSISSLNKYHYHQAYLAKIQNVITQEAGDEYFETIRTRSHKLLRNIHTDASSSAKEAILNSTTSIMKPKIREILA
;
A
#
# COMPACT_ATOMS: atom_id res chain seq x y z
N MET A 1 -24.58 13.52 -3.87
CA MET A 1 -23.44 14.11 -3.14
C MET A 1 -23.26 13.36 -1.84
N SER A 2 -22.22 12.54 -1.71
CA SER A 2 -21.88 11.91 -0.43
C SER A 2 -20.38 11.99 -0.21
N LEU A 3 -19.96 12.95 0.62
CA LEU A 3 -18.62 12.98 1.20
C LEU A 3 -18.49 11.76 2.12
N THR A 4 -17.66 10.79 1.76
CA THR A 4 -17.23 9.73 2.68
C THR A 4 -16.19 10.33 3.62
N ILE A 5 -16.66 10.93 4.71
CA ILE A 5 -15.81 11.57 5.72
C ILE A 5 -15.20 10.48 6.60
N ALA A 6 -13.92 10.17 6.41
CA ALA A 6 -13.17 9.43 7.41
C ALA A 6 -12.88 10.39 8.58
N THR A 7 -13.49 10.17 9.75
CA THR A 7 -13.30 11.06 10.89
C THR A 7 -11.88 10.94 11.47
N CYS A 8 -11.18 12.07 11.58
CA CYS A 8 -9.90 12.19 12.26
C CYS A 8 -10.06 13.07 13.51
N LYS A 9 -9.40 12.72 14.64
CA LYS A 9 -9.45 13.49 15.90
C LYS A 9 -8.55 14.74 15.91
N HIS A 10 -7.80 15.00 14.83
CA HIS A 10 -6.79 16.06 14.76
C HIS A 10 -7.26 17.25 13.90
N LYS A 11 -6.58 18.39 14.01
CA LYS A 11 -6.93 19.61 13.27
C LYS A 11 -6.86 19.37 11.76
N ILE A 12 -7.98 19.58 11.08
CA ILE A 12 -8.11 19.45 9.63
C ILE A 12 -7.56 20.73 8.99
N THR A 13 -6.76 20.56 7.94
CA THR A 13 -6.22 21.65 7.12
C THR A 13 -6.50 21.37 5.67
N GLU A 14 -7.02 22.36 4.96
CA GLU A 14 -7.22 22.26 3.51
C GLU A 14 -5.89 22.57 2.81
N ILE A 15 -5.46 21.65 1.95
CA ILE A 15 -4.28 21.80 1.10
C ILE A 15 -4.73 21.45 -0.32
N GLU A 16 -4.75 22.44 -1.21
CA GLU A 16 -5.01 22.24 -2.65
C GLU A 16 -6.32 21.46 -2.95
N GLY A 17 -7.40 21.74 -2.21
CA GLY A 17 -8.71 21.07 -2.40
C GLY A 17 -8.84 19.70 -1.74
N GLU A 18 -7.79 19.22 -1.07
CA GLU A 18 -7.81 18.03 -0.22
C GLU A 18 -7.92 18.44 1.25
N GLN A 19 -8.84 17.82 2.00
CA GLN A 19 -8.91 17.99 3.44
C GLN A 19 -7.89 17.05 4.08
N VAL A 20 -6.72 17.56 4.50
CA VAL A 20 -5.64 16.74 5.04
C VAL A 20 -5.46 17.00 6.54
N CYS A 21 -5.32 15.94 7.33
CA CYS A 21 -4.82 16.07 8.69
C CYS A 21 -3.31 16.38 8.66
N LYS A 22 -2.89 17.59 9.04
CA LYS A 22 -1.47 18.01 9.09
C LYS A 22 -0.60 17.12 9.99
N ASP A 23 -1.17 16.61 11.08
CA ASP A 23 -0.43 15.79 12.05
C ASP A 23 -0.25 14.34 11.60
N CYS A 24 -1.24 13.82 10.87
CA CYS A 24 -1.38 12.42 10.49
C CYS A 24 -0.97 12.15 9.03
N GLY A 25 -1.02 13.17 8.16
CA GLY A 25 -0.93 13.02 6.71
C GLY A 25 -2.09 12.24 6.10
N ARG A 26 -3.25 12.16 6.79
CA ARG A 26 -4.45 11.44 6.33
C ARG A 26 -5.30 12.38 5.49
N VAL A 27 -5.59 12.01 4.25
CA VAL A 27 -6.55 12.72 3.39
C VAL A 27 -7.95 12.28 3.80
N LEU A 28 -8.80 13.24 4.17
CA LEU A 28 -10.12 13.07 4.78
C LEU A 28 -11.26 13.32 3.78
N GLY A 29 -10.94 13.91 2.63
CA GLY A 29 -11.86 14.16 1.52
C GLY A 29 -11.16 14.89 0.37
N TYR A 30 -11.73 14.79 -0.83
CA TYR A 30 -11.34 15.55 -2.03
C TYR A 30 -12.54 16.42 -2.43
N ASN A 31 -12.30 17.68 -2.79
CA ASN A 31 -13.30 18.48 -3.53
C ASN A 31 -13.23 18.09 -5.01
N GLU A 32 -14.36 17.64 -5.60
CA GLU A 32 -14.48 17.29 -7.02
C GLU A 32 -14.31 18.49 -7.99
N VAL A 33 -13.97 19.67 -7.48
CA VAL A 33 -13.83 20.92 -8.26
C VAL A 33 -12.37 21.38 -8.26
N ALA A 34 -11.47 20.54 -8.76
CA ALA A 34 -10.16 20.99 -9.25
C ALA A 34 -10.03 20.55 -10.71
N SER A 35 -10.05 21.55 -11.60
CA SER A 35 -10.19 21.34 -13.04
C SER A 35 -9.03 20.54 -13.64
N ILE A 36 -9.35 19.76 -14.69
CA ILE A 36 -8.47 18.86 -15.45
C ILE A 36 -7.28 19.57 -16.15
N ASN A 37 -7.15 20.89 -16.01
CA ASN A 37 -6.07 21.69 -16.62
C ASN A 37 -4.90 22.06 -15.69
N ASP A 38 -4.84 21.54 -14.46
CA ASP A 38 -3.72 21.78 -13.54
C ASP A 38 -2.51 20.86 -13.76
N LYS A 39 -2.30 20.40 -15.01
CA LYS A 39 -1.09 19.64 -15.39
C LYS A 39 0.22 20.45 -15.22
N ASN A 40 0.13 21.76 -14.99
CA ASN A 40 1.28 22.66 -14.87
C ASN A 40 1.35 23.46 -13.55
N SER A 41 0.48 23.27 -12.56
CA SER A 41 0.46 24.13 -11.35
C SER A 41 1.17 23.55 -10.12
N HIS A 42 1.41 22.25 -10.02
CA HIS A 42 1.91 21.67 -8.77
C HIS A 42 3.44 21.55 -8.71
N ASN A 43 4.12 22.68 -8.57
CA ASN A 43 5.42 22.74 -7.90
C ASN A 43 5.21 23.07 -6.42
N ILE A 44 4.88 22.05 -5.63
CA ILE A 44 4.92 22.15 -4.17
C ILE A 44 6.36 22.48 -3.76
N GLY A 45 6.56 23.48 -2.91
CA GLY A 45 7.87 23.95 -2.42
C GLY A 45 8.84 22.82 -2.08
N MET A 46 9.74 22.53 -3.02
CA MET A 46 10.61 21.34 -3.07
C MET A 46 12.10 21.72 -2.99
N PHE A 47 12.42 22.87 -2.39
CA PHE A 47 13.82 23.24 -2.17
C PHE A 47 14.41 22.37 -1.05
N GLY A 48 15.25 21.39 -1.43
CA GLY A 48 16.02 20.53 -0.52
C GLY A 48 15.52 19.09 -0.33
N PHE A 49 14.39 18.68 -0.93
CA PHE A 49 13.80 17.33 -0.77
C PHE A 49 13.80 16.46 -2.04
N SER A 50 14.52 16.88 -3.08
CA SER A 50 14.56 16.23 -4.41
C SER A 50 14.82 14.72 -4.35
N GLU A 51 15.74 14.29 -3.48
CA GLU A 51 16.07 12.88 -3.33
C GLU A 51 14.94 12.02 -2.74
N TYR A 52 14.19 12.53 -1.76
CA TYR A 52 13.07 11.78 -1.16
C TYR A 52 11.90 11.68 -2.13
N TYR A 53 11.62 12.77 -2.84
CA TYR A 53 10.60 12.79 -3.88
C TYR A 53 10.93 11.83 -5.01
N PHE A 54 12.18 11.80 -5.48
CA PHE A 54 12.61 10.88 -6.54
C PHE A 54 12.39 9.41 -6.13
N ILE A 55 12.81 9.03 -4.92
CA ILE A 55 12.64 7.65 -4.44
C ILE A 55 11.17 7.33 -4.23
N ALA A 56 10.41 8.20 -3.57
CA ALA A 56 8.99 8.00 -3.31
C ALA A 56 8.18 7.90 -4.61
N SER A 57 8.46 8.76 -5.59
CA SER A 57 7.80 8.76 -6.90
C SER A 57 8.16 7.52 -7.72
N LYS A 58 9.42 7.08 -7.67
CA LYS A 58 9.84 5.83 -8.31
C LYS A 58 9.15 4.61 -7.68
N MET A 59 9.11 4.54 -6.35
CA MET A 59 8.39 3.48 -5.64
C MET A 59 6.90 3.50 -5.95
N ALA A 60 6.28 4.68 -5.96
CA ALA A 60 4.87 4.84 -6.28
C ALA A 60 4.56 4.41 -7.71
N LYS A 61 5.39 4.78 -8.69
CA LYS A 61 5.25 4.33 -10.06
C LYS A 61 5.33 2.80 -10.17
N ASN A 62 6.35 2.19 -9.56
CA ASN A 62 6.58 0.75 -9.70
C ASN A 62 5.57 -0.11 -8.93
N LEU A 63 5.07 0.40 -7.80
CA LEU A 63 4.04 -0.25 -6.99
C LEU A 63 2.62 0.21 -7.36
N ASN A 64 2.46 1.03 -8.41
CA ASN A 64 1.19 1.67 -8.79
C ASN A 64 0.45 2.27 -7.58
N LEU A 65 1.16 3.05 -6.76
CA LEU A 65 0.58 3.78 -5.63
C LEU A 65 -0.04 5.08 -6.11
N PRO A 66 -1.18 5.50 -5.52
CA PRO A 66 -1.80 6.77 -5.82
C PRO A 66 -0.95 7.95 -5.33
N GLN A 67 -1.15 9.11 -5.96
CA GLN A 67 -0.34 10.32 -5.72
C GLN A 67 -0.35 10.77 -4.25
N PHE A 68 -1.50 10.69 -3.58
CA PHE A 68 -1.61 11.05 -2.15
C PHE A 68 -0.70 10.21 -1.25
N ALA A 69 -0.38 8.96 -1.64
CA ALA A 69 0.51 8.11 -0.86
C ALA A 69 1.96 8.64 -0.89
N ILE A 70 2.38 9.29 -1.99
CA ILE A 70 3.73 9.88 -2.13
C ILE A 70 3.97 10.93 -1.05
N GLN A 71 3.00 11.81 -0.81
CA GLN A 71 3.11 12.84 0.21
C GLN A 71 3.27 12.23 1.61
N THR A 72 2.45 11.23 1.96
CA THR A 72 2.57 10.50 3.24
C THR A 72 3.94 9.83 3.38
N ILE A 73 4.45 9.23 2.29
CA ILE A 73 5.76 8.58 2.28
C ILE A 73 6.87 9.58 2.57
N ILE A 74 6.88 10.73 1.88
CA ILE A 74 7.91 11.77 2.04
C ILE A 74 7.89 12.32 3.48
N GLN A 75 6.71 12.73 3.96
CA GLN A 75 6.57 13.32 5.30
C GLN A 75 6.97 12.34 6.41
N THR A 76 6.48 11.10 6.34
CA THR A 76 6.86 10.08 7.33
C THR A 76 8.35 9.75 7.23
N SER A 77 8.92 9.63 6.03
CA SER A 77 10.35 9.38 5.87
C SER A 77 11.22 10.47 6.52
N ILE A 78 10.87 11.75 6.33
CA ILE A 78 11.59 12.87 6.94
C ILE A 78 11.48 12.83 8.47
N LYS A 79 10.28 12.56 9.01
CA LYS A 79 10.09 12.39 10.47
C LYS A 79 10.98 11.29 11.03
N LEU A 80 11.06 10.14 10.36
CA LEU A 80 11.91 9.01 10.77
C LEU A 80 13.41 9.34 10.70
N ARG A 81 13.84 10.12 9.71
CA ARG A 81 15.24 10.55 9.58
C ARG A 81 15.68 11.43 10.73
N LYS A 82 14.81 12.32 11.21
CA LYS A 82 15.06 13.15 12.41
C LYS A 82 15.25 12.31 13.68
N LYS A 83 14.82 11.05 13.69
CA LYS A 83 15.01 10.07 14.78
C LYS A 83 16.19 9.11 14.52
N ASN A 84 17.16 9.50 13.68
CA ASN A 84 18.35 8.71 13.34
C ASN A 84 18.08 7.34 12.70
N ILE A 85 16.92 7.14 12.06
CA ILE A 85 16.66 5.95 11.25
C ILE A 85 17.34 6.11 9.89
N SER A 86 17.99 5.07 9.37
CA SER A 86 18.64 5.12 8.06
C SER A 86 17.62 5.40 6.94
N LYS A 87 18.03 6.12 5.89
CA LYS A 87 17.17 6.47 4.72
C LYS A 87 16.40 5.27 4.15
N LYS A 88 17.08 4.14 3.93
CA LYS A 88 16.45 2.91 3.40
C LYS A 88 15.31 2.39 4.31
N HIS A 89 15.58 2.23 5.60
CA HIS A 89 14.57 1.80 6.57
C HIS A 89 13.44 2.82 6.76
N ALA A 90 13.74 4.13 6.67
CA ALA A 90 12.74 5.18 6.74
C ALA A 90 11.77 5.12 5.55
N MET A 91 12.29 5.00 4.32
CA MET A 91 11.48 4.87 3.11
C MET A 91 10.62 3.60 3.12
N LEU A 92 11.20 2.46 3.53
CA LEU A 92 10.47 1.20 3.68
C LEU A 92 9.30 1.34 4.64
N PHE A 93 9.57 1.82 5.85
CA PHE A 93 8.56 2.00 6.88
C PHE A 93 7.48 2.98 6.42
N ALA A 94 7.87 4.13 5.85
CA ALA A 94 6.94 5.15 5.39
C ALA A 94 6.03 4.65 4.25
N THR A 95 6.55 3.85 3.33
CA THR A 95 5.77 3.24 2.24
C THR A 95 4.75 2.26 2.78
N ILE A 96 5.15 1.41 3.73
CA ILE A 96 4.25 0.46 4.37
C ILE A 96 3.18 1.21 5.17
N TYR A 97 3.58 2.19 5.96
CA TYR A 97 2.68 3.01 6.75
C TYR A 97 1.64 3.73 5.87
N ALA A 98 2.05 4.32 4.75
CA ALA A 98 1.16 4.93 3.78
C ALA A 98 0.18 3.92 3.19
N CYS A 99 0.65 2.74 2.78
CA CYS A 99 -0.23 1.69 2.26
C CYS A 99 -1.25 1.23 3.31
N ARG A 100 -0.87 1.19 4.59
CA ARG A 100 -1.76 0.74 5.66
C ARG A 100 -2.82 1.78 6.03
N ILE A 101 -2.47 3.04 6.16
CA ILE A 101 -3.44 4.10 6.52
C ILE A 101 -4.45 4.35 5.42
N HIS A 102 -4.01 4.25 4.17
CA HIS A 102 -4.84 4.47 3.00
C HIS A 102 -5.47 3.19 2.45
N GLU A 103 -5.35 2.07 3.20
CA GLU A 103 -5.91 0.76 2.83
C GLU A 103 -5.51 0.27 1.43
N ILE A 104 -4.33 0.69 0.93
CA ILE A 104 -3.81 0.27 -0.37
C ILE A 104 -3.37 -1.20 -0.26
N PRO A 105 -3.93 -2.12 -1.08
CA PRO A 105 -3.71 -3.55 -0.94
C PRO A 105 -2.34 -3.97 -1.51
N ARG A 106 -1.29 -3.78 -0.70
CA ARG A 106 0.08 -4.15 -1.02
C ARG A 106 0.68 -5.06 0.05
N LEU A 107 1.36 -6.10 -0.39
CA LEU A 107 2.09 -7.01 0.48
C LEU A 107 3.39 -6.36 0.94
N LEU A 108 3.81 -6.71 2.15
CA LEU A 108 5.08 -6.26 2.71
C LEU A 108 6.28 -6.69 1.86
N GLU A 109 6.20 -7.89 1.31
CA GLU A 109 7.26 -8.49 0.50
C GLU A 109 7.44 -7.75 -0.83
N ASP A 110 6.35 -7.28 -1.46
CA ASP A 110 6.40 -6.52 -2.72
C ASP A 110 7.06 -5.15 -2.50
N ILE A 111 6.67 -4.46 -1.43
CA ILE A 111 7.25 -3.16 -1.06
C ILE A 111 8.75 -3.31 -0.74
N PHE A 112 9.10 -4.37 0.00
CA PHE A 112 10.49 -4.65 0.34
C PHE A 112 11.32 -4.99 -0.89
N LEU A 113 10.82 -5.85 -1.76
CA LEU A 113 11.50 -6.26 -2.99
C LEU A 113 11.75 -5.06 -3.91
N GLU A 114 10.77 -4.17 -4.06
CA GLU A 114 10.93 -2.96 -4.87
C GLU A 114 12.06 -2.06 -4.33
N LEU A 115 12.11 -1.89 -3.01
CA LEU A 115 13.16 -1.13 -2.35
C LEU A 115 14.53 -1.81 -2.48
N GLU A 116 14.62 -3.14 -2.41
CA GLU A 116 15.88 -3.89 -2.57
C GLU A 116 16.36 -3.90 -4.04
N ASN A 117 15.45 -4.03 -5.00
CA ASN A 117 15.74 -3.96 -6.44
C ASN A 117 16.39 -2.62 -6.81
N SER A 118 15.95 -1.53 -6.18
CA SER A 118 16.58 -0.21 -6.35
C SER A 118 18.06 -0.18 -5.89
N SER A 119 18.47 -1.14 -5.07
CA SER A 119 19.85 -1.32 -4.57
C SER A 119 20.61 -2.49 -5.22
N GLY A 120 20.07 -3.09 -6.28
CA GLY A 120 20.72 -4.18 -7.03
C GLY A 120 20.78 -5.53 -6.32
N LYS A 121 20.10 -5.68 -5.17
CA LYS A 121 20.09 -6.92 -4.38
C LYS A 121 18.74 -7.61 -4.52
N LYS A 122 18.73 -8.91 -4.84
CA LYS A 122 17.53 -9.75 -4.86
C LYS A 122 17.41 -10.55 -3.56
N VAL A 123 17.23 -9.86 -2.44
CA VAL A 123 17.02 -10.52 -1.15
C VAL A 123 15.52 -10.69 -0.92
N ARG A 124 15.05 -11.94 -0.79
CA ARG A 124 13.70 -12.22 -0.31
C ARG A 124 13.72 -12.34 1.21
N ARG A 125 12.75 -11.73 1.89
CA ARG A 125 12.53 -11.88 3.32
C ARG A 125 11.08 -12.30 3.55
N SER A 126 10.88 -13.20 4.48
CA SER A 126 9.53 -13.56 4.91
C SER A 126 8.84 -12.38 5.58
N GLU A 127 7.53 -12.28 5.38
CA GLU A 127 6.68 -11.27 6.02
C GLU A 127 6.88 -11.19 7.54
N LYS A 128 7.00 -12.33 8.24
CA LYS A 128 7.28 -12.37 9.68
C LYS A 128 8.60 -11.67 10.05
N SER A 129 9.64 -11.82 9.22
CA SER A 129 10.92 -11.16 9.41
C SER A 129 10.81 -9.65 9.18
N LEU A 130 10.09 -9.24 8.13
CA LEU A 130 9.83 -7.84 7.82
C LEU A 130 9.04 -7.14 8.93
N LEU A 131 7.99 -7.77 9.44
CA LEU A 131 7.21 -7.25 10.58
C LEU A 131 8.06 -7.07 11.83
N ARG A 132 8.95 -8.02 12.15
CA ARG A 132 9.90 -7.86 13.28
C ARG A 132 10.82 -6.66 13.09
N SER A 133 11.34 -6.44 11.88
CA SER A 133 12.16 -5.26 11.56
C SER A 133 11.38 -3.96 11.71
N LEU A 134 10.14 -3.91 11.24
CA LEU A 134 9.27 -2.73 11.34
C LEU A 134 8.87 -2.43 12.78
N ASN A 135 8.59 -3.46 13.58
CA ASN A 135 8.27 -3.29 14.99
C ASN A 135 9.45 -2.73 15.79
N LYS A 136 10.69 -3.08 15.44
CA LYS A 136 11.89 -2.46 16.04
C LYS A 136 11.98 -0.97 15.71
N ILE A 137 11.60 -0.58 14.49
CA ILE A 137 11.57 0.82 14.07
C ILE A 137 10.46 1.58 14.83
N SER A 138 9.25 1.02 14.87
CA SER A 138 8.11 1.59 15.60
C SER A 138 8.44 1.84 17.08
N LYS A 139 9.04 0.86 17.76
CA LYS A 139 9.51 1.00 19.16
C LYS A 139 10.52 2.12 19.37
N LYS A 140 11.41 2.38 18.40
CA LYS A 140 12.41 3.45 18.50
C LYS A 140 11.82 4.85 18.41
N ILE A 141 10.69 5.00 17.72
CA ILE A 141 10.08 6.31 17.49
C ILE A 141 9.24 6.74 18.69
N ASN A 142 8.80 5.76 19.51
CA ASN A 142 8.01 5.95 20.75
C ASN A 142 6.81 6.90 20.57
N GLU A 143 6.19 6.83 19.39
CA GLU A 143 4.98 7.60 19.05
C GLU A 143 3.88 6.59 18.71
N GLU A 144 2.82 6.55 19.52
CA GLU A 144 1.65 5.66 19.32
C GLU A 144 1.04 5.79 17.91
N LYS A 145 1.29 6.91 17.24
CA LYS A 145 0.82 7.22 15.88
C LYS A 145 1.48 6.38 14.78
N PHE A 146 2.62 5.73 15.04
CA PHE A 146 3.36 4.92 14.05
C PHE A 146 3.28 3.41 14.34
N SER A 147 2.10 2.91 14.69
CA SER A 147 1.82 1.47 14.74
C SER A 147 1.41 0.95 13.35
N ILE A 148 1.96 -0.20 12.95
CA ILE A 148 1.54 -0.93 11.75
C ILE A 148 0.64 -2.07 12.23
N SER A 149 -0.66 -1.97 11.94
CA SER A 149 -1.61 -3.04 12.27
C SER A 149 -1.31 -4.32 11.49
N SER A 150 -1.62 -5.46 12.11
CA SER A 150 -1.67 -6.73 11.38
C SER A 150 -2.78 -6.68 10.34
N LEU A 151 -2.53 -7.33 9.21
CA LEU A 151 -3.48 -7.40 8.12
C LEU A 151 -4.58 -8.43 8.40
N ASN A 152 -5.81 -8.09 8.00
CA ASN A 152 -6.91 -9.04 7.97
C ASN A 152 -6.90 -9.83 6.65
N LYS A 153 -7.68 -10.93 6.61
CA LYS A 153 -7.78 -11.79 5.42
C LYS A 153 -8.33 -11.11 4.17
N TYR A 154 -9.12 -10.04 4.33
CA TYR A 154 -9.66 -9.26 3.19
C TYR A 154 -8.60 -8.38 2.53
N HIS A 155 -7.67 -7.82 3.30
CA HIS A 155 -6.57 -7.05 2.74
C HIS A 155 -5.61 -7.94 1.94
N TYR A 156 -5.25 -9.11 2.47
CA TYR A 156 -4.46 -10.09 1.71
C TYR A 156 -5.17 -10.52 0.43
N HIS A 157 -6.49 -10.73 0.50
CA HIS A 157 -7.29 -11.09 -0.66
C HIS A 157 -7.24 -10.03 -1.77
N GLN A 158 -7.44 -8.76 -1.43
CA GLN A 158 -7.30 -7.66 -2.39
C GLN A 158 -5.88 -7.57 -2.95
N ALA A 159 -4.85 -7.78 -2.12
CA ALA A 159 -3.46 -7.70 -2.56
C ALA A 159 -3.10 -8.85 -3.52
N TYR A 160 -3.58 -10.06 -3.25
CA TYR A 160 -3.40 -11.21 -4.13
C TYR A 160 -4.18 -11.10 -5.43
N LEU A 161 -5.41 -10.57 -5.39
CA LEU A 161 -6.18 -10.27 -6.60
C LEU A 161 -5.43 -9.28 -7.51
N ALA A 162 -4.84 -8.22 -6.93
CA ALA A 162 -4.06 -7.25 -7.70
C ALA A 162 -2.83 -7.89 -8.39
N LYS A 163 -2.22 -8.93 -7.80
CA LYS A 163 -1.09 -9.65 -8.41
C LYS A 163 -1.49 -10.46 -9.63
N ILE A 164 -2.66 -11.09 -9.57
CA ILE A 164 -3.10 -12.05 -10.60
C ILE A 164 -3.97 -11.40 -11.67
N GLN A 165 -4.48 -10.18 -11.44
CA GLN A 165 -5.39 -9.47 -12.34
C GLN A 165 -4.89 -9.47 -13.78
N ASN A 166 -3.70 -8.91 -14.05
CA ASN A 166 -3.18 -8.79 -15.41
C ASN A 166 -3.05 -10.14 -16.13
N VAL A 167 -2.67 -11.20 -15.39
CA VAL A 167 -2.53 -12.55 -15.97
C VAL A 167 -3.89 -13.13 -16.32
N ILE A 168 -4.86 -12.97 -15.43
CA ILE A 168 -6.21 -13.51 -15.63
C ILE A 168 -6.94 -12.77 -16.74
N THR A 169 -6.87 -11.44 -16.76
CA THR A 169 -7.56 -10.63 -17.77
C THR A 169 -6.99 -10.87 -19.17
N GLN A 170 -5.68 -11.08 -19.29
CA GLN A 170 -5.05 -11.41 -20.57
C GLN A 170 -5.40 -12.82 -21.08
N GLU A 171 -5.50 -13.81 -20.19
CA GLU A 171 -5.69 -15.21 -20.61
C GLU A 171 -7.15 -15.66 -20.68
N ALA A 172 -8.01 -15.08 -19.85
CA ALA A 172 -9.38 -15.55 -19.67
C ALA A 172 -10.43 -14.41 -19.64
N GLY A 173 -9.99 -13.15 -19.72
CA GLY A 173 -10.87 -11.98 -19.78
C GLY A 173 -11.31 -11.44 -18.42
N ASP A 174 -11.85 -10.22 -18.45
CA ASP A 174 -12.27 -9.47 -17.26
C ASP A 174 -13.42 -10.13 -16.50
N GLU A 175 -14.38 -10.74 -17.21
CA GLU A 175 -15.53 -11.42 -16.60
C GLU A 175 -15.10 -12.58 -15.69
N TYR A 176 -14.05 -13.29 -16.10
CA TYR A 176 -13.50 -14.40 -15.33
C TYR A 176 -12.80 -13.90 -14.06
N PHE A 177 -12.03 -12.80 -14.16
CA PHE A 177 -11.44 -12.14 -13.00
C PHE A 177 -12.51 -11.67 -11.99
N GLU A 178 -13.58 -11.04 -12.47
CA GLU A 178 -14.68 -10.57 -11.62
C GLU A 178 -15.42 -11.71 -10.92
N THR A 179 -15.56 -12.85 -11.61
CA THR A 179 -16.11 -14.08 -11.03
C THR A 179 -15.24 -14.60 -9.88
N ILE A 180 -13.92 -14.68 -10.09
CA ILE A 180 -12.97 -15.06 -9.04
C ILE A 180 -13.08 -14.10 -7.87
N ARG A 181 -12.99 -12.79 -8.11
CA ARG A 181 -13.06 -11.72 -7.09
C ARG A 181 -14.29 -11.88 -6.21
N THR A 182 -15.46 -12.05 -6.82
CA THR A 182 -16.74 -12.14 -6.10
C THR A 182 -16.89 -13.44 -5.32
N ARG A 183 -16.59 -14.59 -5.95
CA ARG A 183 -16.74 -15.91 -5.31
C ARG A 183 -15.76 -16.10 -4.16
N SER A 184 -14.49 -15.72 -4.36
CA SER A 184 -13.47 -15.83 -3.33
C SER A 184 -13.73 -14.91 -2.14
N HIS A 185 -14.28 -13.70 -2.38
CA HIS A 185 -14.68 -12.81 -1.29
C HIS A 185 -15.81 -13.40 -0.41
N LYS A 186 -16.79 -14.08 -1.02
CA LYS A 186 -17.85 -14.78 -0.26
C LYS A 186 -17.27 -15.95 0.53
N LEU A 187 -16.41 -16.74 -0.11
CA LEU A 187 -15.83 -17.96 0.46
C LEU A 187 -14.86 -17.67 1.63
N LEU A 188 -14.17 -16.52 1.59
CA LEU A 188 -13.29 -16.03 2.65
C LEU A 188 -13.93 -16.05 4.05
N ARG A 189 -15.25 -15.83 4.16
CA ARG A 189 -15.95 -15.83 5.45
C ARG A 189 -15.83 -17.16 6.18
N ASN A 190 -15.79 -18.25 5.41
CA ASN A 190 -15.88 -19.63 5.91
C ASN A 190 -14.52 -20.31 6.08
N ILE A 191 -13.43 -19.67 5.64
CA ILE A 191 -12.07 -20.17 5.87
C ILE A 191 -11.51 -19.58 7.17
N HIS A 192 -10.97 -20.46 8.00
CA HIS A 192 -10.46 -20.16 9.35
C HIS A 192 -8.98 -20.53 9.53
N THR A 193 -8.18 -20.40 8.47
CA THR A 193 -6.71 -20.50 8.53
C THR A 193 -6.09 -19.14 8.87
N ASP A 194 -4.75 -19.01 8.86
CA ASP A 194 -4.13 -17.69 8.99
C ASP A 194 -4.56 -16.74 7.85
N ALA A 195 -4.54 -15.43 8.11
CA ALA A 195 -5.15 -14.44 7.22
C ALA A 195 -4.62 -14.48 5.77
N SER A 196 -3.32 -14.75 5.61
CA SER A 196 -2.66 -14.84 4.31
C SER A 196 -3.06 -16.13 3.60
N SER A 197 -2.97 -17.28 4.28
CA SER A 197 -3.37 -18.58 3.74
C SER A 197 -4.85 -18.62 3.37
N SER A 198 -5.73 -18.06 4.21
CA SER A 198 -7.17 -17.96 3.94
C SER A 198 -7.47 -17.24 2.64
N ALA A 199 -6.75 -16.15 2.36
CA ALA A 199 -6.91 -15.39 1.13
C ALA A 199 -6.44 -16.17 -0.11
N LYS A 200 -5.27 -16.84 -0.03
CA LYS A 200 -4.77 -17.69 -1.13
C LYS A 200 -5.73 -18.83 -1.42
N GLU A 201 -6.17 -19.52 -0.37
CA GLU A 201 -7.10 -20.65 -0.48
C GLU A 201 -8.43 -20.23 -1.11
N ALA A 202 -9.00 -19.09 -0.69
CA ALA A 202 -10.24 -18.59 -1.26
C ALA A 202 -10.15 -18.32 -2.77
N ILE A 203 -9.04 -17.72 -3.22
CA ILE A 203 -8.77 -17.43 -4.63
C ILE A 203 -8.60 -18.73 -5.41
N LEU A 204 -7.76 -19.65 -4.92
CA LEU A 204 -7.51 -20.92 -5.60
C LEU A 204 -8.78 -21.78 -5.70
N ASN A 205 -9.62 -21.81 -4.67
CA ASN A 205 -10.90 -22.53 -4.69
C ASN A 205 -11.92 -21.90 -5.64
N SER A 206 -11.76 -20.62 -5.97
CA SER A 206 -12.60 -19.90 -6.94
C SER A 206 -12.04 -19.93 -8.36
N THR A 207 -10.86 -20.53 -8.56
CA THR A 207 -10.18 -20.66 -9.86
C THR A 207 -10.44 -22.05 -10.46
N THR A 208 -10.54 -22.12 -11.78
CA THR A 208 -10.67 -23.38 -12.53
C THR A 208 -9.39 -24.21 -12.44
N SER A 209 -9.51 -25.52 -12.66
CA SER A 209 -8.36 -26.44 -12.64
C SER A 209 -7.25 -26.07 -13.62
N ILE A 210 -7.61 -25.48 -14.77
CA ILE A 210 -6.66 -25.09 -15.82
C ILE A 210 -5.80 -23.90 -15.38
N MET A 211 -6.41 -22.87 -14.77
CA MET A 211 -5.70 -21.66 -14.33
C MET A 211 -5.04 -21.80 -12.95
N LYS A 212 -5.51 -22.76 -12.14
CA LYS A 212 -5.06 -22.97 -10.75
C LYS A 212 -3.55 -23.18 -10.61
N PRO A 213 -2.84 -23.98 -11.44
CA PRO A 213 -1.39 -24.14 -11.33
C PRO A 213 -0.63 -22.81 -11.50
N LYS A 214 -1.02 -22.02 -12.51
CA LYS A 214 -0.38 -20.74 -12.81
C LYS A 214 -0.63 -19.70 -11.71
N ILE A 215 -1.88 -19.60 -11.24
CA ILE A 215 -2.20 -18.72 -10.11
C ILE A 215 -1.44 -19.15 -8.85
N ARG A 216 -1.32 -20.46 -8.60
CA ARG A 216 -0.55 -20.97 -7.46
C ARG A 216 0.92 -20.57 -7.53
N GLU A 217 1.53 -20.61 -8.71
CA GLU A 217 2.92 -20.17 -8.90
C GLU A 217 3.11 -18.68 -8.62
N ILE A 218 2.20 -17.82 -9.10
CA ILE A 218 2.26 -16.37 -8.87
C ILE A 218 2.08 -16.02 -7.38
N LEU A 219 1.27 -16.81 -6.67
CA LEU A 219 0.97 -16.63 -5.25
C LEU A 219 1.93 -17.35 -4.31
N ALA A 220 2.90 -18.12 -4.82
CA ALA A 220 3.88 -18.87 -4.01
C ALA A 220 4.87 -17.92 -3.32
#